data_AF-A0A9W6XG15-F1
#
_entry.id   AF-A0A9W6XG15-F1
#
_cell.length_a   1.000
_cell.length_b   1.000
_cell.length_c   1.000
_cell.angle_alpha   90.00
_cell.angle_beta   90.00
_cell.angle_gamma   90.00
#
_symmetry.space_group_name_H-M   'P 1'
#
loop_
_entity.id
_entity.type
_entity.pdbx_description
1 polymer ?
#
loop_
_entity_poly.entity_id
_entity_poly.type
_entity_poly.pdbx_seq_one_letter_code
_entity_poly.pdbx_strand_id
1 'polypeptide(L)'
;MFAYELEGLKRLNIQAIKWGSSYRVNVRGRTGKMVYVSNVSRPINQRLVAKQYNVSTETLERHLSPDYKDDPKYRFYNRNHMESHLYEGVEATDFYYKLENVLSTQASAFKVNVALGYELVSKTDPDDTRYFYPNLANTHVFNNPIAINSKANIQTKVISEIRSMELADKLNYPALADSLTEEVRCFGNDDPKMLLTDMFKYIGDVSVKIQQYNVNKYKSLLQKIINAHGLTVMEILGVNLGKTYKMSDVEGWIEQGKYASFFDFHSSLDFGKQRSDYGKLKQQLDQVPVFGFNSGRYDINLIKKDLFAVIGTDNIKSVIKNPSYMCTATSDMKMLDISNYVPAGTSYHKYLTTYLGGCKCDDKIDVSVVLVRVFSLTIRVGAANAFQFPAKRMRGYKNQDAKAKRKFGMTLEHLNKLLQKQKYLCGICYCQLTADTASADRINNNLVHIDGNILISCVKCNSARKDMSLGGFRYKKLLEFNSDRLVYSIDREEKDIYAKMKSNIAGGPSIIFNRYAKRNETKIRGGRITAAALGFRGVELGEMHCATDQEIKEACGQEHTHH
;
A
#
# COMPACT_ATOMS: atom_id res chain seq x y z
N MET A 1 52.90 3.93 3.01
CA MET A 1 51.47 4.14 3.29
C MET A 1 50.72 2.91 2.83
N PHE A 2 49.93 2.29 3.71
CA PHE A 2 49.08 1.15 3.40
C PHE A 2 47.87 1.58 2.54
N ALA A 3 47.24 0.62 1.86
CA ALA A 3 46.09 0.89 0.99
C ALA A 3 44.91 1.50 1.75
N TYR A 4 44.60 0.99 2.95
CA TYR A 4 43.53 1.52 3.80
C TYR A 4 43.81 2.93 4.32
N GLU A 5 45.07 3.27 4.59
CA GLU A 5 45.45 4.64 4.98
C GLU A 5 45.23 5.62 3.82
N LEU A 6 45.59 5.23 2.60
CA LEU A 6 45.38 6.05 1.41
C LEU A 6 43.90 6.27 1.14
N GLU A 7 43.07 5.24 1.36
CA GLU A 7 41.63 5.33 1.23
C GLU A 7 41.00 6.20 2.32
N GLY A 8 41.47 6.08 3.57
CA GLY A 8 41.12 6.95 4.69
C GLY A 8 41.40 8.44 4.41
N LEU A 9 42.55 8.76 3.83
CA LEU A 9 42.89 10.12 3.42
C LEU A 9 41.96 10.65 2.31
N LYS A 10 41.62 9.82 1.33
CA LYS A 10 40.65 10.17 0.27
C LYS A 10 39.27 10.49 0.86
N ARG A 11 38.81 9.72 1.85
CA ARG A 11 37.52 9.94 2.53
C ARG A 11 37.47 11.29 3.28
N LEU A 12 38.62 11.82 3.68
CA LEU A 12 38.76 13.12 4.31
C LEU A 12 39.12 14.25 3.33
N ASN A 13 39.06 13.98 2.02
CA ASN A 13 39.47 14.90 0.96
C ASN A 13 40.92 15.41 1.11
N ILE A 14 41.80 14.59 1.69
CA ILE A 14 43.22 14.89 1.87
C ILE A 14 44.00 14.29 0.69
N GLN A 15 44.53 15.16 -0.17
CA GLN A 15 45.24 14.73 -1.36
C GLN A 15 46.64 14.20 -1.01
N ALA A 16 46.88 12.92 -1.30
CA ALA A 16 48.21 12.30 -1.21
C ALA A 16 48.87 12.22 -2.59
N ILE A 17 50.15 12.54 -2.66
CA ILE A 17 50.93 12.56 -3.90
C ILE A 17 51.70 11.24 -4.02
N LYS A 18 51.67 10.63 -5.22
CA LYS A 18 52.45 9.43 -5.53
C LYS A 18 53.93 9.80 -5.61
N TRP A 19 54.77 9.11 -4.85
CA TRP A 19 56.21 9.34 -4.76
C TRP A 19 56.96 8.00 -4.81
N GLY A 20 57.36 7.59 -6.01
CA GLY A 20 57.89 6.25 -6.26
C GLY A 20 56.84 5.16 -6.03
N SER A 21 57.17 4.17 -5.20
CA SER A 21 56.30 3.05 -4.82
C SER A 21 55.35 3.34 -3.64
N SER A 22 55.36 4.56 -3.08
CA SER A 22 54.51 4.94 -1.95
C SER A 22 53.81 6.29 -2.20
N TYR A 23 52.87 6.63 -1.33
CA TYR A 23 52.21 7.94 -1.28
C TYR A 23 52.74 8.80 -0.13
N ARG A 24 52.69 10.12 -0.29
CA ARG A 24 53.08 11.10 0.74
C ARG A 24 52.05 12.24 0.83
N VAL A 25 51.87 12.78 2.03
CA VAL A 25 51.01 13.94 2.31
C VAL A 25 51.87 15.17 2.56
N ASN A 26 51.50 16.30 1.98
CA ASN A 26 52.21 17.56 2.18
C ASN A 26 51.70 18.25 3.45
N VAL A 27 52.58 18.54 4.40
CA VAL A 27 52.23 19.18 5.69
C VAL A 27 53.25 20.24 6.07
N ARG A 28 52.85 21.19 6.91
CA ARG A 28 53.78 22.15 7.49
C ARG A 28 54.50 21.53 8.70
N GLY A 29 55.82 21.39 8.62
CA GLY A 29 56.67 20.81 9.67
C GLY A 29 56.87 21.73 10.88
N ARG A 30 57.56 21.24 11.92
CA ARG A 30 57.80 21.98 13.18
C ARG A 30 58.58 23.30 12.99
N THR A 31 59.40 23.38 11.96
CA THR A 31 60.18 24.58 11.60
C THR A 31 59.42 25.55 10.68
N GLY A 32 58.14 25.29 10.41
CA GLY A 32 57.30 26.12 9.54
C GLY A 32 57.45 25.85 8.03
N LYS A 33 58.41 25.01 7.62
CA LYS A 33 58.61 24.62 6.21
C LYS A 33 57.65 23.51 5.77
N MET A 34 57.28 23.49 4.49
CA MET A 34 56.49 22.39 3.91
C MET A 34 57.35 21.13 3.78
N VAL A 35 56.81 19.99 4.23
CA VAL A 35 57.47 18.69 4.26
C VAL A 35 56.51 17.58 3.83
N TYR A 36 57.05 16.53 3.23
CA TYR A 36 56.26 15.38 2.77
C TYR A 36 56.36 14.21 3.74
N VAL A 37 55.21 13.74 4.21
CA VAL A 37 55.10 12.66 5.20
C VAL A 37 54.60 11.37 4.55
N SER A 38 55.34 10.28 4.74
CA SER A 38 55.07 8.97 4.14
C SER A 38 54.36 7.96 5.06
N ASN A 39 54.51 8.11 6.38
CA ASN A 39 53.90 7.26 7.40
C ASN A 39 52.89 8.07 8.22
N VAL A 40 51.64 8.06 7.78
CA VAL A 40 50.55 8.84 8.37
C VAL A 40 49.97 8.20 9.62
N SER A 41 50.25 6.92 9.91
CA SER A 41 49.88 6.27 11.18
C SER A 41 50.67 6.74 12.40
N ARG A 42 51.81 7.43 12.21
CA ARG A 42 52.59 7.95 13.35
C ARG A 42 51.84 9.10 14.05
N PRO A 43 51.64 9.09 15.37
CA PRO A 43 50.88 10.13 16.09
C PRO A 43 51.37 11.56 15.85
N ILE A 44 52.69 11.74 15.75
CA ILE A 44 53.31 13.04 15.45
C ILE A 44 52.89 13.53 14.06
N ASN A 45 52.83 12.62 13.09
CA ASN A 45 52.45 12.92 11.72
C ASN A 45 50.94 13.16 11.59
N GLN A 46 50.11 12.39 12.31
CA GLN A 46 48.67 12.61 12.37
C GLN A 46 48.35 14.01 12.87
N ARG A 47 49.02 14.50 13.92
CA ARG A 47 48.84 15.88 14.41
C ARG A 47 49.20 16.93 13.36
N LEU A 48 50.25 16.70 12.56
CA LEU A 48 50.64 17.62 11.49
C LEU A 48 49.63 17.61 10.33
N VAL A 49 49.13 16.44 9.95
CA VAL A 49 48.09 16.29 8.91
C VAL A 49 46.77 16.89 9.38
N ALA A 50 46.30 16.55 10.58
CA ALA A 50 45.11 17.10 11.22
C ALA A 50 45.13 18.64 11.24
N LYS A 51 46.26 19.22 11.67
CA LYS A 51 46.44 20.68 11.72
C LYS A 51 46.48 21.31 10.32
N GLN A 52 47.14 20.68 9.34
CA GLN A 52 47.27 21.23 7.98
C GLN A 52 45.93 21.25 7.24
N TYR A 53 45.13 20.20 7.41
CA TYR A 53 43.88 19.99 6.67
C TYR A 53 42.63 20.33 7.48
N ASN A 54 42.80 20.93 8.67
CA ASN A 54 41.73 21.34 9.56
C ASN A 54 40.75 20.19 9.91
N VAL A 55 41.29 19.03 10.24
CA VAL A 55 40.55 17.82 10.67
C VAL A 55 40.95 17.48 12.10
N SER A 56 40.03 17.01 12.94
CA SER A 56 40.39 16.57 14.30
C SER A 56 41.27 15.32 14.26
N THR A 57 42.17 15.18 15.23
CA THR A 57 43.07 14.00 15.32
C THR A 57 42.28 12.70 15.46
N GLU A 58 41.19 12.73 16.24
CA GLU A 58 40.29 11.59 16.43
C GLU A 58 39.58 11.18 15.13
N THR A 59 39.11 12.15 14.33
CA THR A 59 38.51 11.87 13.02
C THR A 59 39.54 11.27 12.07
N LEU A 60 40.76 11.82 12.04
CA LEU A 60 41.84 11.31 11.21
C LEU A 60 42.24 9.87 11.63
N GLU A 61 42.38 9.61 12.92
CA GLU A 61 42.70 8.28 13.46
C GLU A 61 41.63 7.24 13.13
N ARG A 62 40.35 7.60 13.30
CA ARG A 62 39.23 6.74 12.95
C ARG A 62 39.30 6.32 11.48
N HIS A 63 39.37 7.28 10.57
CA HIS A 63 39.36 7.02 9.12
C HIS A 63 40.62 6.33 8.59
N LEU A 64 41.74 6.39 9.32
CA LEU A 64 43.00 5.70 8.99
C LEU A 64 43.11 4.30 9.65
N SER A 65 42.13 3.88 10.46
CA SER A 65 42.18 2.59 11.15
C SER A 65 42.05 1.41 10.16
N PRO A 66 42.87 0.35 10.28
CA PRO A 66 42.68 -0.88 9.51
C PRO A 66 41.35 -1.58 9.84
N ASP A 67 40.80 -1.34 11.03
CA ASP A 67 39.49 -1.82 11.47
C ASP A 67 38.35 -0.83 11.15
N TYR A 68 38.61 0.20 10.34
CA TYR A 68 37.57 1.10 9.89
C TYR A 68 36.54 0.30 9.09
N LYS A 69 35.40 0.04 9.72
CA LYS A 69 34.21 -0.43 9.05
C LYS A 69 33.61 0.79 8.38
N ASP A 70 33.40 0.72 7.07
CA ASP A 70 32.51 1.67 6.39
C ASP A 70 31.26 1.80 7.24
N ASP A 71 30.86 3.03 7.57
CA ASP A 71 29.72 3.30 8.43
C ASP A 71 28.59 2.36 7.99
N PRO A 72 28.18 1.35 8.80
CA PRO A 72 27.26 0.32 8.34
C PRO A 72 25.90 0.90 7.95
N LYS A 73 25.66 2.15 8.38
CA LYS A 73 24.49 2.97 8.12
C LYS A 73 24.66 3.91 6.93
N TYR A 74 25.82 3.92 6.27
CA TYR A 74 26.06 4.66 5.03
C TYR A 74 26.26 3.68 3.87
N ARG A 75 25.49 3.85 2.80
CA ARG A 75 25.69 3.08 1.56
C ARG A 75 25.78 4.04 0.38
N PHE A 76 26.80 3.85 -0.44
CA PHE A 76 27.01 4.61 -1.67
C PHE A 76 26.79 3.71 -2.88
N TYR A 77 25.99 4.20 -3.83
CA TYR A 77 25.78 3.55 -5.12
C TYR A 77 26.15 4.52 -6.22
N ASN A 78 27.10 4.13 -7.07
CA ASN A 78 27.46 4.89 -8.26
C ASN A 78 26.92 4.17 -9.51
N ARG A 79 26.02 4.82 -10.25
CA ARG A 79 25.47 4.34 -11.53
C ARG A 79 25.81 5.34 -12.63
N ASN A 80 25.81 4.90 -13.88
CA ASN A 80 26.23 5.69 -15.06
C ASN A 80 25.64 7.10 -15.19
N HIS A 81 24.46 7.37 -14.60
CA HIS A 81 23.79 8.66 -14.66
C HIS A 81 23.30 9.17 -13.29
N MET A 82 23.68 8.51 -12.19
CA MET A 82 23.16 8.83 -10.86
C MET A 82 24.09 8.34 -9.75
N GLU A 83 24.42 9.25 -8.84
CA GLU A 83 25.03 8.93 -7.55
C GLU A 83 23.93 8.86 -6.49
N SER A 84 23.99 7.86 -5.61
CA SER A 84 23.03 7.68 -4.52
C SER A 84 23.75 7.49 -3.19
N HIS A 85 23.38 8.30 -2.21
CA HIS A 85 23.93 8.32 -0.86
C HIS A 85 22.80 7.98 0.13
N LEU A 86 22.87 6.81 0.76
CA LEU A 86 21.90 6.35 1.76
C LEU A 86 22.50 6.48 3.15
N TYR A 87 21.79 7.16 4.05
CA TYR A 87 22.14 7.29 5.46
C TYR A 87 21.00 6.74 6.32
N GLU A 88 21.29 5.81 7.25
CA GLU A 88 20.31 5.15 8.11
C GLU A 88 20.51 5.57 9.59
N GLY A 89 19.45 5.89 10.32
CA GLY A 89 19.53 6.19 11.77
C GLY A 89 20.52 7.31 12.12
N VAL A 90 20.46 8.42 11.38
CA VAL A 90 21.25 9.64 11.57
C VAL A 90 20.38 10.73 12.20
N GLU A 91 20.92 11.44 13.17
CA GLU A 91 20.26 12.60 13.80
C GLU A 91 20.03 13.73 12.79
N ALA A 92 18.95 14.48 12.94
CA ALA A 92 18.56 15.52 11.98
C ALA A 92 19.67 16.56 11.72
N THR A 93 20.38 16.99 12.78
CA THR A 93 21.51 17.91 12.68
C THR A 93 22.69 17.34 11.90
N ASP A 94 23.00 16.06 12.10
CA ASP A 94 24.10 15.37 11.42
C ASP A 94 23.72 15.06 9.95
N PHE A 95 22.44 14.83 9.66
CA PHE A 95 21.93 14.71 8.30
C PHE A 95 22.21 15.96 7.47
N TYR A 96 21.92 17.16 7.97
CA TYR A 96 22.17 18.40 7.22
C TYR A 96 23.65 18.59 6.90
N TYR A 97 24.53 18.30 7.86
CA TYR A 97 25.98 18.39 7.66
C TYR A 97 26.46 17.40 6.59
N LYS A 98 26.00 16.14 6.65
CA LYS A 98 26.35 15.10 5.67
C LYS A 98 25.83 15.45 4.27
N LEU A 99 24.58 15.92 4.17
CA LEU A 99 23.97 16.36 2.92
C LEU A 99 24.78 17.50 2.30
N GLU A 100 25.08 18.55 3.07
CA GLU A 100 25.86 19.69 2.58
C GLU A 100 27.26 19.25 2.13
N ASN A 101 27.92 18.37 2.88
CA ASN A 101 29.23 17.85 2.51
C ASN A 101 29.18 17.12 1.15
N VAL A 102 28.24 16.19 0.97
CA VAL A 102 28.06 15.47 -0.31
C VAL A 102 27.85 16.47 -1.46
N LEU A 103 26.93 17.41 -1.31
CA LEU A 103 26.59 18.36 -2.37
C LEU A 103 27.76 19.31 -2.70
N SER A 104 28.54 19.71 -1.69
CA SER A 104 29.64 20.66 -1.85
C SER A 104 30.91 20.06 -2.50
N THR A 105 31.04 18.73 -2.45
CA THR A 105 32.16 17.99 -3.06
C THR A 105 32.02 17.76 -4.56
N GLN A 106 30.83 18.00 -5.12
CA GLN A 106 30.56 17.80 -6.54
C GLN A 106 31.26 18.85 -7.41
N ALA A 107 31.91 18.39 -8.49
CA ALA A 107 32.77 19.22 -9.34
C ALA A 107 32.04 19.91 -10.51
N SER A 108 30.90 19.37 -10.95
CA SER A 108 30.09 19.88 -12.06
C SER A 108 28.70 20.31 -11.58
N ALA A 109 27.92 20.97 -12.43
CA ALA A 109 26.50 21.19 -12.15
C ALA A 109 25.75 19.85 -12.11
N PHE A 110 24.79 19.72 -11.20
CA PHE A 110 24.02 18.48 -11.00
C PHE A 110 22.59 18.78 -10.55
N LYS A 111 21.74 17.75 -10.54
CA LYS A 111 20.41 17.80 -9.95
C LYS A 111 20.36 16.88 -8.73
N VAL A 112 19.70 17.32 -7.67
CA VAL A 112 19.54 16.57 -6.42
C VAL A 112 18.07 16.31 -6.12
N ASN A 113 17.75 15.12 -5.63
CA ASN A 113 16.50 14.86 -4.93
C ASN A 113 16.79 14.03 -3.66
N VAL A 114 15.93 14.15 -2.66
CA VAL A 114 16.08 13.50 -1.35
C VAL A 114 14.83 12.66 -1.09
N ALA A 115 14.99 11.45 -0.55
CA ALA A 115 13.89 10.59 -0.12
C ALA A 115 14.08 10.14 1.34
N LEU A 116 12.96 10.02 2.06
CA LEU A 116 12.93 9.67 3.48
C LEU A 116 12.61 8.19 3.69
N GLY A 117 13.41 7.51 4.51
CA GLY A 117 13.03 6.22 5.09
C GLY A 117 12.41 6.45 6.45
N TYR A 118 11.46 5.62 6.86
CA TYR A 118 10.78 5.78 8.14
C TYR A 118 10.42 4.43 8.76
N GLU A 119 10.22 4.44 10.07
CA GLU A 119 9.70 3.31 10.83
C GLU A 119 8.29 3.65 11.29
N LEU A 120 7.30 2.88 10.81
CA LEU A 120 5.91 3.02 11.22
C LEU A 120 5.71 2.28 12.54
N VAL A 121 5.29 2.99 13.58
CA VAL A 121 5.00 2.42 14.90
C VAL A 121 3.49 2.34 15.11
N SER A 122 2.96 1.16 15.42
CA SER A 122 1.54 0.99 15.72
C SER A 122 1.14 1.72 17.00
N LYS A 123 0.08 2.54 16.93
CA LYS A 123 -0.50 3.23 18.10
C LYS A 123 -1.06 2.28 19.16
N THR A 124 -1.32 1.02 18.78
CA THR A 124 -1.94 0.02 19.66
C THR A 124 -0.97 -1.05 20.15
N ASP A 125 0.20 -1.16 19.51
CA ASP A 125 1.27 -2.10 19.85
C ASP A 125 2.62 -1.44 19.54
N PRO A 126 3.28 -0.82 20.53
CA PRO A 126 4.55 -0.11 20.31
C PRO A 126 5.69 -1.00 19.79
N ASP A 127 5.54 -2.33 19.91
CA ASP A 127 6.51 -3.31 19.43
C ASP A 127 6.21 -3.79 17.98
N ASP A 128 5.06 -3.43 17.40
CA ASP A 128 4.77 -3.64 15.96
C ASP A 128 5.29 -2.43 15.18
N THR A 129 6.59 -2.49 14.87
CA THR A 129 7.27 -1.53 14.02
C THR A 129 7.52 -2.10 12.63
N ARG A 130 7.34 -1.26 11.60
CA ARG A 130 7.58 -1.64 10.19
C ARG A 130 8.48 -0.61 9.53
N TYR A 131 9.63 -1.06 9.07
CA TYR A 131 10.58 -0.21 8.36
C TYR A 131 10.20 -0.09 6.88
N PHE A 132 10.15 1.15 6.40
CA PHE A 132 9.94 1.50 4.99
C PHE A 132 11.21 2.15 4.44
N TYR A 133 11.74 1.56 3.35
CA TYR A 133 12.92 2.07 2.66
C TYR A 133 12.64 3.40 1.96
N PRO A 134 13.62 4.33 1.93
CA PRO A 134 13.49 5.58 1.17
C PRO A 134 13.29 5.29 -0.31
N ASN A 135 12.27 5.91 -0.91
CA ASN A 135 11.94 5.73 -2.31
C ASN A 135 11.51 7.07 -2.93
N LEU A 136 12.23 7.54 -3.95
CA LEU A 136 11.93 8.80 -4.65
C LEU A 136 10.55 8.83 -5.31
N ALA A 137 9.89 7.68 -5.49
CA ALA A 137 8.52 7.62 -6.00
C ALA A 137 7.45 7.81 -4.91
N ASN A 138 7.81 7.66 -3.63
CA ASN A 138 6.85 7.64 -2.52
C ASN A 138 7.20 8.66 -1.40
N THR A 139 8.47 8.79 -1.04
CA THR A 139 8.91 9.58 0.10
C THR A 139 9.85 10.71 -0.30
N HIS A 140 9.66 11.28 -1.50
CA HIS A 140 10.47 12.41 -1.96
C HIS A 140 10.21 13.66 -1.13
N VAL A 141 11.28 14.37 -0.79
CA VAL A 141 11.20 15.65 -0.09
C VAL A 141 10.83 16.77 -1.07
N PHE A 142 11.40 16.72 -2.28
CA PHE A 142 11.13 17.67 -3.36
C PHE A 142 10.35 17.00 -4.48
N ASN A 143 9.26 17.63 -4.92
CA ASN A 143 8.42 17.12 -6.00
C ASN A 143 9.20 16.97 -7.31
N ASN A 144 10.17 17.87 -7.54
CA ASN A 144 11.05 17.84 -8.69
C ASN A 144 12.53 17.91 -8.25
N PRO A 145 13.46 17.26 -8.96
CA PRO A 145 14.89 17.39 -8.67
C PRO A 145 15.38 18.84 -8.79
N ILE A 146 16.08 19.32 -7.76
CA ILE A 146 16.60 20.68 -7.69
C ILE A 146 17.92 20.78 -8.44
N ALA A 147 18.03 21.75 -9.36
CA ALA A 147 19.27 22.03 -10.07
C ALA A 147 20.24 22.86 -9.22
N ILE A 148 21.46 22.34 -9.03
CA ILE A 148 22.56 22.97 -8.30
C ILE A 148 23.63 23.41 -9.29
N ASN A 149 23.59 24.70 -9.63
CA ASN A 149 24.55 25.34 -10.54
C ASN A 149 25.68 26.09 -9.81
N SER A 150 25.60 26.23 -8.48
CA SER A 150 26.57 26.94 -7.66
C SER A 150 26.50 26.47 -6.21
N LYS A 151 27.58 26.63 -5.44
CA LYS A 151 27.61 26.22 -4.02
C LYS A 151 26.61 26.96 -3.15
N ALA A 152 26.29 28.22 -3.49
CA ALA A 152 25.28 29.00 -2.78
C ALA A 152 23.88 28.36 -2.84
N ASN A 153 23.54 27.70 -3.97
CA ASN A 153 22.25 27.04 -4.14
C ASN A 153 22.02 25.89 -3.15
N ILE A 154 23.10 25.29 -2.61
CA ILE A 154 22.98 24.23 -1.60
C ILE A 154 22.28 24.78 -0.36
N GLN A 155 22.75 25.93 0.13
CA GLN A 155 22.15 26.55 1.31
C GLN A 155 20.78 27.17 1.00
N THR A 156 20.64 27.86 -0.13
CA THR A 156 19.43 28.65 -0.42
C THR A 156 18.27 27.89 -1.04
N LYS A 157 18.53 26.76 -1.72
CA LYS A 157 17.49 25.95 -2.38
C LYS A 157 17.29 24.57 -1.75
N VAL A 158 18.27 24.03 -1.03
CA VAL A 158 18.15 22.68 -0.47
C VAL A 158 18.02 22.74 1.04
N ILE A 159 19.02 23.30 1.74
CA ILE A 159 19.05 23.25 3.21
C ILE A 159 17.96 24.13 3.84
N SER A 160 17.81 25.38 3.39
CA SER A 160 16.76 26.29 3.88
C SER A 160 15.35 25.72 3.67
N GLU A 161 15.10 25.16 2.50
CA GLU A 161 13.80 24.62 2.11
C GLU A 161 13.43 23.41 2.96
N ILE A 162 14.34 22.42 3.09
CA ILE A 162 14.12 21.24 3.96
C ILE A 162 13.89 21.66 5.41
N ARG A 163 14.66 22.63 5.93
CA ARG A 163 14.51 23.11 7.32
C ARG A 163 13.20 23.85 7.57
N SER A 164 12.61 24.44 6.54
CA SER A 164 11.33 25.15 6.63
C SER A 164 10.11 24.22 6.53
N MET A 165 10.32 22.95 6.19
CA MET A 165 9.25 21.96 6.00
C MET A 165 9.12 21.03 7.20
N GLU A 166 7.88 20.62 7.51
CA GLU A 166 7.64 19.48 8.39
C GLU A 166 7.78 18.18 7.58
N LEU A 167 8.91 17.48 7.75
CA LEU A 167 9.24 16.30 6.94
C LEU A 167 8.25 15.14 7.07
N ALA A 168 7.50 15.08 8.18
CA ALA A 168 6.44 14.10 8.37
C ALA A 168 5.29 14.28 7.35
N ASP A 169 5.03 15.51 6.89
CA ASP A 169 3.99 15.81 5.90
C ASP A 169 4.34 15.32 4.50
N LYS A 170 5.62 14.99 4.25
CA LYS A 170 6.10 14.38 3.00
C LYS A 170 5.89 12.86 2.97
N LEU A 171 5.43 12.26 4.06
CA LEU A 171 5.10 10.84 4.12
C LEU A 171 3.64 10.67 3.69
N ASN A 172 3.39 10.15 2.49
CA ASN A 172 2.02 9.77 2.14
C ASN A 172 1.68 8.46 2.82
N TYR A 173 0.89 8.55 3.89
CA TYR A 173 0.24 7.38 4.45
C TYR A 173 -0.84 6.89 3.49
N PRO A 174 -1.00 5.58 3.26
CA PRO A 174 -2.27 5.04 2.80
C PRO A 174 -3.30 5.19 3.93
N ALA A 175 -3.80 6.42 4.14
CA ALA A 175 -4.98 6.66 4.96
C ALA A 175 -6.22 6.34 4.11
N LEU A 176 -7.01 5.40 4.59
CA LEU A 176 -8.14 4.79 3.88
C LEU A 176 -9.42 5.39 4.39
N ALA A 177 -9.76 6.54 3.82
CA ALA A 177 -10.93 7.30 4.22
C ALA A 177 -12.03 7.26 3.16
N ASP A 178 -13.25 7.60 3.58
CA ASP A 178 -14.26 8.13 2.67
C ASP A 178 -13.67 9.33 1.93
N SER A 179 -13.55 9.24 0.60
CA SER A 179 -12.93 10.31 -0.21
C SER A 179 -13.67 11.66 -0.13
N LEU A 180 -14.88 11.69 0.41
CA LEU A 180 -15.62 12.93 0.65
C LEU A 180 -15.28 13.58 1.99
N THR A 181 -15.08 12.78 3.05
CA THR A 181 -14.86 13.30 4.42
C THR A 181 -13.42 13.18 4.90
N GLU A 182 -12.59 12.39 4.20
CA GLU A 182 -11.24 12.01 4.62
C GLU A 182 -11.18 11.34 6.01
N GLU A 183 -12.34 10.89 6.52
CA GLU A 183 -12.45 10.18 7.80
C GLU A 183 -12.45 8.65 7.63
N VAL A 184 -11.79 7.98 8.59
CA VAL A 184 -11.81 6.52 8.72
C VAL A 184 -12.97 6.11 9.62
N ARG A 185 -13.91 5.33 9.09
CA ARG A 185 -15.07 4.82 9.84
C ARG A 185 -14.86 3.35 10.22
N CYS A 186 -14.84 3.07 11.51
CA CYS A 186 -14.80 1.72 12.05
C CYS A 186 -16.17 1.32 12.58
N PHE A 187 -16.64 0.13 12.20
CA PHE A 187 -17.86 -0.47 12.75
C PHE A 187 -17.46 -1.60 13.70
N GLY A 188 -18.08 -1.64 14.87
CA GLY A 188 -17.84 -2.67 15.88
C GLY A 188 -19.15 -3.12 16.49
N ASN A 189 -19.45 -4.40 16.38
CA ASN A 189 -20.63 -5.02 16.94
C ASN A 189 -20.37 -6.53 17.12
N ASP A 190 -20.82 -7.09 18.24
CA ASP A 190 -20.64 -8.52 18.54
C ASP A 190 -21.61 -9.39 17.74
N ASP A 191 -22.70 -8.81 17.23
CA ASP A 191 -23.62 -9.45 16.28
C ASP A 191 -23.25 -9.09 14.83
N PRO A 192 -22.84 -10.05 13.98
CA PRO A 192 -22.51 -9.83 12.58
C PRO A 192 -23.64 -9.18 11.77
N LYS A 193 -24.90 -9.49 12.07
CA LYS A 193 -26.04 -8.92 11.34
C LYS A 193 -26.22 -7.44 11.68
N MET A 194 -26.09 -7.08 12.96
CA MET A 194 -26.16 -5.68 13.39
C MET A 194 -24.96 -4.88 12.88
N LEU A 195 -23.77 -5.49 12.87
CA LEU A 195 -22.56 -4.89 12.30
C LEU A 195 -22.76 -4.47 10.84
N LEU A 196 -23.30 -5.38 10.02
CA LEU A 196 -23.58 -5.12 8.61
C LEU A 196 -24.71 -4.11 8.45
N THR A 197 -25.73 -4.16 9.31
CA THR A 197 -26.84 -3.19 9.30
C THR A 197 -26.31 -1.78 9.52
N ASP A 198 -25.45 -1.57 10.53
CA ASP A 198 -24.84 -0.27 10.81
C ASP A 198 -23.97 0.22 9.64
N MET A 199 -23.21 -0.71 9.04
CA MET A 199 -22.35 -0.43 7.88
C MET A 199 -23.16 0.01 6.66
N PHE A 200 -24.19 -0.76 6.26
CA PHE A 200 -24.99 -0.44 5.09
C PHE A 200 -25.88 0.79 5.30
N LYS A 201 -26.33 1.05 6.53
CA LYS A 201 -27.00 2.31 6.87
C LYS A 201 -26.10 3.51 6.61
N TYR A 202 -24.86 3.46 7.10
CA TYR A 202 -23.89 4.53 6.84
C TYR A 202 -23.58 4.68 5.34
N ILE A 203 -23.40 3.58 4.62
CA ILE A 203 -23.19 3.62 3.17
C ILE A 203 -24.38 4.30 2.47
N GLY A 204 -25.61 3.99 2.87
CA GLY A 204 -26.82 4.65 2.36
C GLY A 204 -26.87 6.15 2.66
N ASP A 205 -26.48 6.57 3.87
CA ASP A 205 -26.47 7.99 4.24
C ASP A 205 -25.39 8.78 3.46
N VAL A 206 -24.24 8.16 3.24
CA VAL A 206 -23.13 8.74 2.48
C VAL A 206 -23.41 8.72 0.98
N SER A 207 -24.14 7.71 0.48
CA SER A 207 -24.36 7.55 -0.95
C SER A 207 -25.09 8.73 -1.56
N VAL A 208 -26.10 9.27 -0.88
CA VAL A 208 -26.84 10.46 -1.34
C VAL A 208 -25.90 11.66 -1.52
N LYS A 209 -24.96 11.87 -0.57
CA LYS A 209 -23.98 12.97 -0.65
C LYS A 209 -23.01 12.77 -1.82
N ILE A 210 -22.53 11.53 -2.01
CA ILE A 210 -21.64 11.15 -3.11
C ILE A 210 -22.34 11.35 -4.46
N GLN A 211 -23.59 10.90 -4.58
CA GLN A 211 -24.41 11.09 -5.78
C GLN A 211 -24.54 12.58 -6.11
N GLN A 212 -24.90 13.41 -5.12
CA GLN A 212 -25.04 14.85 -5.32
C GLN A 212 -23.74 15.49 -5.78
N TYR A 213 -22.62 15.14 -5.15
CA TYR A 213 -21.29 15.61 -5.57
C TYR A 213 -20.98 15.18 -7.00
N ASN A 214 -21.17 13.91 -7.34
CA ASN A 214 -20.92 13.36 -8.67
C ASN A 214 -21.80 14.04 -9.73
N VAL A 215 -23.10 14.17 -9.50
CA VAL A 215 -24.02 14.85 -10.43
C VAL A 215 -23.58 16.30 -10.66
N ASN A 216 -23.17 17.02 -9.62
CA ASN A 216 -22.65 18.38 -9.75
C ASN A 216 -21.33 18.41 -10.53
N LYS A 217 -20.39 17.51 -10.23
CA LYS A 217 -19.10 17.39 -10.93
C LYS A 217 -19.29 17.14 -12.42
N TYR A 218 -20.23 16.27 -12.80
CA TYR A 218 -20.50 15.89 -14.18
C TYR A 218 -21.62 16.71 -14.84
N LYS A 219 -22.13 17.75 -14.17
CA LYS A 219 -23.30 18.54 -14.63
C LYS A 219 -23.12 19.09 -16.04
N SER A 220 -21.97 19.71 -16.34
CA SER A 220 -21.66 20.26 -17.66
C SER A 220 -21.73 19.20 -18.76
N LEU A 221 -21.18 18.00 -18.51
CA LEU A 221 -21.22 16.88 -19.45
C LEU A 221 -22.66 16.37 -19.63
N LEU A 222 -23.41 16.21 -18.54
CA LEU A 222 -24.80 15.78 -18.58
C LEU A 222 -25.66 16.77 -19.41
N GLN A 223 -25.47 18.07 -19.23
CA GLN A 223 -26.15 19.12 -20.00
C GLN A 223 -25.78 19.02 -21.49
N LYS A 224 -24.50 18.81 -21.84
CA LYS A 224 -24.05 18.62 -23.22
C LYS A 224 -24.68 17.37 -23.86
N ILE A 225 -24.77 16.26 -23.12
CA ILE A 225 -25.43 15.04 -23.58
C ILE A 225 -26.93 15.29 -23.82
N ILE A 226 -27.63 15.96 -22.91
CA ILE A 226 -29.04 16.32 -23.07
C ILE A 226 -29.23 17.21 -24.31
N ASN A 227 -28.36 18.20 -24.51
CA ASN A 227 -28.47 19.10 -25.67
C ASN A 227 -28.21 18.37 -26.99
N ALA A 228 -27.19 17.51 -27.05
CA ALA A 228 -26.85 16.76 -28.26
C ALA A 228 -27.91 15.70 -28.57
N HIS A 229 -28.22 14.82 -27.62
CA HIS A 229 -29.00 13.60 -27.86
C HIS A 229 -30.45 13.69 -27.38
N GLY A 230 -30.75 14.61 -26.46
CA GLY A 230 -32.03 14.67 -25.77
C GLY A 230 -32.25 13.48 -24.82
N LEU A 231 -33.37 13.53 -24.10
CA LEU A 231 -33.77 12.51 -23.12
C LEU A 231 -34.75 11.48 -23.69
N THR A 232 -34.70 11.22 -24.99
CA THR A 232 -35.69 10.43 -25.76
C THR A 232 -35.97 9.02 -25.24
N VAL A 233 -35.00 8.43 -24.53
CA VAL A 233 -35.02 7.04 -24.06
C VAL A 233 -35.04 6.95 -22.53
N MET A 234 -35.17 8.08 -21.84
CA MET A 234 -35.29 8.15 -20.39
C MET A 234 -36.76 8.19 -19.99
N GLU A 235 -37.11 7.51 -18.90
CA GLU A 235 -38.45 7.61 -18.33
C GLU A 235 -38.47 8.80 -17.36
N ILE A 236 -39.32 9.79 -17.67
CA ILE A 236 -39.48 11.01 -16.88
C ILE A 236 -40.91 11.02 -16.38
N LEU A 237 -41.08 11.08 -15.05
CA LEU A 237 -42.40 11.05 -14.44
C LEU A 237 -43.25 12.28 -14.83
N GLY A 238 -44.49 12.01 -15.28
CA GLY A 238 -45.48 13.05 -15.56
C GLY A 238 -45.22 13.88 -16.82
N VAL A 239 -44.61 13.30 -17.87
CA VAL A 239 -44.47 13.91 -19.20
C VAL A 239 -44.73 12.90 -20.32
N ASN A 240 -45.02 13.40 -21.52
CA ASN A 240 -45.42 12.57 -22.67
C ASN A 240 -44.28 11.64 -23.13
N LEU A 241 -44.58 10.34 -23.12
CA LEU A 241 -43.72 9.30 -23.70
C LEU A 241 -43.49 9.56 -25.19
N GLY A 242 -42.25 9.44 -25.65
CA GLY A 242 -41.87 9.55 -27.07
C GLY A 242 -41.49 10.97 -27.55
N LYS A 243 -41.53 11.99 -26.69
CA LYS A 243 -40.98 13.33 -27.01
C LYS A 243 -39.50 13.42 -26.60
N THR A 244 -38.68 14.00 -27.47
CA THR A 244 -37.29 14.34 -27.14
C THR A 244 -37.26 15.63 -26.33
N TYR A 245 -36.80 15.56 -25.08
CA TYR A 245 -36.60 16.73 -24.23
C TYR A 245 -35.15 17.21 -24.28
N LYS A 246 -34.95 18.54 -24.37
CA LYS A 246 -33.66 19.23 -24.39
C LYS A 246 -33.42 19.92 -23.04
N MET A 247 -32.24 20.52 -22.86
CA MET A 247 -31.89 21.14 -21.58
C MET A 247 -32.79 22.34 -21.26
N SER A 248 -33.26 23.07 -22.27
CA SER A 248 -34.22 24.17 -22.11
C SER A 248 -35.55 23.71 -21.50
N ASP A 249 -36.01 22.50 -21.80
CA ASP A 249 -37.21 21.94 -21.18
C ASP A 249 -36.97 21.66 -19.69
N VAL A 250 -35.79 21.12 -19.37
CA VAL A 250 -35.38 20.82 -17.98
C VAL A 250 -35.24 22.11 -17.16
N GLU A 251 -34.62 23.14 -17.73
CA GLU A 251 -34.51 24.47 -17.12
C GLU A 251 -35.90 25.06 -16.85
N GLY A 252 -36.80 25.00 -17.84
CA GLY A 252 -38.18 25.43 -17.67
C GLY A 252 -38.91 24.68 -16.55
N TRP A 253 -38.69 23.36 -16.39
CA TRP A 253 -39.29 22.60 -15.29
C TRP A 253 -38.73 22.99 -13.92
N ILE A 254 -37.45 23.34 -13.83
CA ILE A 254 -36.84 23.81 -12.59
C ILE A 254 -37.39 25.21 -12.24
N GLU A 255 -37.47 26.11 -13.22
CA GLU A 255 -38.03 27.46 -13.04
C GLU A 255 -39.52 27.44 -12.64
N GLN A 256 -40.29 26.49 -13.19
CA GLN A 256 -41.69 26.26 -12.83
C GLN A 256 -41.86 25.57 -11.46
N GLY A 257 -40.77 25.21 -10.79
CA GLY A 257 -40.80 24.53 -9.49
C GLY A 257 -41.21 23.06 -9.54
N LYS A 258 -41.24 22.42 -10.72
CA LYS A 258 -41.49 20.98 -10.84
C LYS A 258 -40.35 20.15 -10.21
N TYR A 259 -39.12 20.67 -10.28
CA TYR A 259 -37.95 20.12 -9.60
C TYR A 259 -37.20 21.24 -8.89
N ALA A 260 -36.75 21.02 -7.65
CA ALA A 260 -36.06 22.07 -6.88
C ALA A 260 -34.62 22.32 -7.37
N SER A 261 -33.99 21.34 -8.01
CA SER A 261 -32.64 21.45 -8.56
C SER A 261 -32.43 20.49 -9.74
N PHE A 262 -31.30 20.66 -10.44
CA PHE A 262 -30.87 19.68 -11.45
C PHE A 262 -30.60 18.29 -10.85
N PHE A 263 -30.16 18.23 -9.59
CA PHE A 263 -29.98 16.97 -8.88
C PHE A 263 -31.32 16.27 -8.61
N ASP A 264 -32.35 17.02 -8.20
CA ASP A 264 -33.69 16.45 -7.97
C ASP A 264 -34.30 15.95 -9.28
N PHE A 265 -34.12 16.71 -10.35
CA PHE A 265 -34.46 16.26 -11.69
C PHE A 265 -33.72 14.96 -12.05
N HIS A 266 -32.38 14.94 -11.92
CA HIS A 266 -31.57 13.76 -12.22
C HIS A 266 -31.99 12.52 -11.41
N SER A 267 -32.31 12.70 -10.13
CA SER A 267 -32.72 11.64 -9.21
C SER A 267 -34.12 11.10 -9.54
N SER A 268 -34.99 11.92 -10.14
CA SER A 268 -36.33 11.50 -10.57
C SER A 268 -36.37 10.68 -11.86
N LEU A 269 -35.27 10.63 -12.62
CA LEU A 269 -35.18 9.90 -13.88
C LEU A 269 -35.10 8.39 -13.62
N ASP A 270 -35.88 7.61 -14.36
CA ASP A 270 -35.75 6.15 -14.39
C ASP A 270 -35.13 5.67 -15.71
N PHE A 271 -34.57 4.46 -15.67
CA PHE A 271 -33.93 3.84 -16.82
C PHE A 271 -34.98 3.28 -17.77
N GLY A 272 -35.05 3.84 -18.99
CA GLY A 272 -35.84 3.23 -20.05
C GLY A 272 -35.29 1.88 -20.53
N LYS A 273 -36.06 1.17 -21.36
CA LYS A 273 -35.72 -0.17 -21.87
C LYS A 273 -34.39 -0.24 -22.65
N GLN A 274 -33.96 0.86 -23.26
CA GLN A 274 -32.67 0.97 -23.97
C GLN A 274 -31.74 1.93 -23.23
N ARG A 275 -30.46 1.57 -23.11
CA ARG A 275 -29.48 2.40 -22.39
C ARG A 275 -28.93 3.52 -23.28
N SER A 276 -29.45 4.72 -23.10
CA SER A 276 -28.85 5.96 -23.62
C SER A 276 -27.49 6.25 -22.98
N ASP A 277 -26.70 7.12 -23.59
CA ASP A 277 -25.40 7.53 -23.00
C ASP A 277 -25.59 8.27 -21.67
N TYR A 278 -26.67 9.06 -21.53
CA TYR A 278 -27.08 9.61 -20.25
C TYR A 278 -27.38 8.52 -19.23
N GLY A 279 -28.14 7.49 -19.61
CA GLY A 279 -28.47 6.36 -18.73
C GLY A 279 -27.23 5.58 -18.28
N LYS A 280 -26.25 5.36 -19.16
CA LYS A 280 -24.98 4.72 -18.80
C LYS A 280 -24.21 5.54 -17.76
N LEU A 281 -24.16 6.86 -17.95
CA LEU A 281 -23.45 7.76 -17.03
C LEU A 281 -24.21 7.87 -15.69
N LYS A 282 -25.52 8.09 -15.72
CA LYS A 282 -26.41 8.08 -14.55
C LYS A 282 -26.18 6.85 -13.68
N GLN A 283 -26.15 5.65 -14.28
CA GLN A 283 -25.87 4.42 -13.53
C GLN A 283 -24.55 4.47 -12.75
N GLN A 284 -23.50 5.12 -13.28
CA GLN A 284 -22.22 5.23 -12.57
C GLN A 284 -22.24 6.33 -11.51
N LEU A 285 -22.97 7.42 -11.73
CA LEU A 285 -23.08 8.54 -10.78
C LEU A 285 -23.97 8.18 -9.58
N ASP A 286 -25.02 7.37 -9.82
CA ASP A 286 -25.97 6.92 -8.81
C ASP A 286 -25.40 5.81 -7.91
N GLN A 287 -24.45 5.01 -8.40
CA GLN A 287 -23.96 3.85 -7.67
C GLN A 287 -22.62 4.14 -7.01
N VAL A 288 -22.58 4.07 -5.68
CA VAL A 288 -21.34 4.23 -4.90
C VAL A 288 -20.49 2.97 -4.98
N PRO A 289 -19.23 3.07 -5.46
CA PRO A 289 -18.31 1.95 -5.38
C PRO A 289 -17.89 1.71 -3.93
N VAL A 290 -18.12 0.50 -3.43
CA VAL A 290 -17.65 0.00 -2.14
C VAL A 290 -16.58 -1.04 -2.37
N PHE A 291 -15.34 -0.74 -2.00
CA PHE A 291 -14.22 -1.63 -2.27
C PHE A 291 -13.91 -2.55 -1.09
N GLY A 292 -13.82 -3.85 -1.39
CA GLY A 292 -13.18 -4.87 -0.55
C GLY A 292 -11.88 -5.35 -1.21
N PHE A 293 -10.91 -5.73 -0.38
CA PHE A 293 -9.62 -6.23 -0.87
C PHE A 293 -9.54 -7.75 -0.69
N ASN A 294 -9.56 -8.49 -1.80
CA ASN A 294 -9.60 -9.96 -1.82
C ASN A 294 -10.72 -10.54 -0.92
N SER A 295 -11.79 -9.75 -0.76
CA SER A 295 -12.87 -10.01 0.17
C SER A 295 -13.72 -11.21 -0.28
N GLY A 296 -13.79 -11.49 -1.58
CA GLY A 296 -14.46 -12.69 -2.10
C GLY A 296 -13.81 -13.99 -1.63
N ARG A 297 -12.51 -13.96 -1.31
CA ARG A 297 -11.79 -15.11 -0.76
C ARG A 297 -11.88 -15.19 0.76
N TYR A 298 -11.88 -14.04 1.45
CA TYR A 298 -11.82 -13.99 2.90
C TYR A 298 -13.12 -13.46 3.52
N ASP A 299 -13.31 -12.14 3.53
CA ASP A 299 -14.34 -11.47 4.33
C ASP A 299 -15.76 -11.90 3.95
N ILE A 300 -16.08 -11.92 2.65
CA ILE A 300 -17.41 -12.22 2.13
C ILE A 300 -17.81 -13.66 2.45
N ASN A 301 -16.87 -14.60 2.50
CA ASN A 301 -17.18 -15.97 2.91
C ASN A 301 -17.60 -16.08 4.38
N LEU A 302 -17.12 -15.17 5.24
CA LEU A 302 -17.48 -15.10 6.64
C LEU A 302 -18.85 -14.46 6.86
N ILE A 303 -19.18 -13.43 6.07
CA ILE A 303 -20.39 -12.60 6.27
C ILE A 303 -21.54 -12.90 5.32
N LYS A 304 -21.35 -13.74 4.29
CA LYS A 304 -22.36 -13.94 3.21
C LYS A 304 -23.77 -14.22 3.71
N LYS A 305 -23.93 -14.94 4.84
CA LYS A 305 -25.23 -15.28 5.42
C LYS A 305 -25.98 -14.02 5.83
N ASP A 306 -25.33 -13.19 6.65
CA ASP A 306 -25.93 -11.96 7.18
C ASP A 306 -25.92 -10.83 6.14
N LEU A 307 -24.96 -10.85 5.21
CA LEU A 307 -24.83 -9.87 4.12
C LEU A 307 -26.10 -9.79 3.27
N PHE A 308 -26.62 -10.93 2.80
CA PHE A 308 -27.82 -10.94 1.97
C PHE A 308 -29.09 -10.70 2.78
N ALA A 309 -29.10 -11.11 4.06
CA ALA A 309 -30.20 -10.80 4.97
C ALA A 309 -30.33 -9.29 5.24
N VAL A 310 -29.21 -8.56 5.28
CA VAL A 310 -29.20 -7.10 5.50
C VAL A 310 -29.43 -6.32 4.20
N ILE A 311 -28.78 -6.70 3.09
CA ILE A 311 -28.97 -6.01 1.81
C ILE A 311 -30.39 -6.23 1.27
N GLY A 312 -30.96 -7.42 1.48
CA GLY A 312 -32.23 -7.84 0.88
C GLY A 312 -32.06 -8.23 -0.58
N THR A 313 -32.51 -9.42 -0.96
CA THR A 313 -32.26 -9.96 -2.30
C THR A 313 -32.95 -9.22 -3.43
N ASP A 314 -34.07 -8.55 -3.15
CA ASP A 314 -34.81 -7.74 -4.12
C ASP A 314 -34.06 -6.45 -4.49
N ASN A 315 -33.12 -6.02 -3.65
CA ASN A 315 -32.30 -4.84 -3.90
C ASN A 315 -31.10 -5.14 -4.82
N ILE A 316 -30.78 -6.42 -5.06
CA ILE A 316 -29.67 -6.83 -5.91
C ILE A 316 -30.05 -6.70 -7.38
N LYS A 317 -29.40 -5.77 -8.07
CA LYS A 317 -29.62 -5.50 -9.51
C LYS A 317 -28.74 -6.34 -10.41
N SER A 318 -27.51 -6.62 -10.01
CA SER A 318 -26.60 -7.48 -10.79
C SER A 318 -25.51 -8.08 -9.92
N VAL A 319 -25.06 -9.27 -10.28
CA VAL A 319 -23.91 -9.93 -9.65
C VAL A 319 -22.91 -10.32 -10.74
N ILE A 320 -21.63 -10.08 -10.53
CA ILE A 320 -20.56 -10.55 -11.42
C ILE A 320 -19.62 -11.41 -10.58
N LYS A 321 -19.35 -12.62 -11.06
CA LYS A 321 -18.37 -13.52 -10.46
C LYS A 321 -17.38 -13.97 -11.51
N ASN A 322 -16.18 -13.42 -11.45
CA ASN A 322 -15.03 -13.78 -12.29
C ASN A 322 -13.91 -14.32 -11.37
N PRO A 323 -13.07 -15.28 -11.82
CA PRO A 323 -11.89 -15.70 -11.06
C PRO A 323 -11.01 -14.55 -10.56
N SER A 324 -10.98 -13.43 -11.28
CA SER A 324 -10.14 -12.27 -10.97
C SER A 324 -10.87 -11.14 -10.22
N TYR A 325 -12.20 -11.11 -10.17
CA TYR A 325 -12.94 -10.08 -9.42
C TYR A 325 -14.40 -10.48 -9.19
N MET A 326 -15.02 -9.92 -8.17
CA MET A 326 -16.43 -10.07 -7.87
C MET A 326 -17.09 -8.69 -7.73
N CYS A 327 -18.34 -8.59 -8.17
CA CYS A 327 -19.14 -7.39 -8.01
C CYS A 327 -20.56 -7.77 -7.58
N THR A 328 -21.09 -7.10 -6.56
CA THR A 328 -22.52 -7.14 -6.21
C THR A 328 -23.05 -5.72 -6.29
N ALA A 329 -24.01 -5.47 -7.18
CA ALA A 329 -24.58 -4.15 -7.38
C ALA A 329 -26.04 -4.08 -6.90
N THR A 330 -26.36 -3.03 -6.16
CA THR A 330 -27.72 -2.59 -5.81
C THR A 330 -28.11 -1.38 -6.66
N SER A 331 -29.23 -0.70 -6.38
CA SER A 331 -29.58 0.56 -7.06
C SER A 331 -28.59 1.70 -6.77
N ASP A 332 -28.00 1.71 -5.58
CA ASP A 332 -27.25 2.81 -4.98
C ASP A 332 -25.79 2.47 -4.67
N MET A 333 -25.38 1.20 -4.79
CA MET A 333 -24.04 0.73 -4.43
C MET A 333 -23.51 -0.33 -5.41
N LYS A 334 -22.19 -0.37 -5.60
CA LYS A 334 -21.45 -1.51 -6.16
C LYS A 334 -20.38 -1.98 -5.20
N MET A 335 -20.60 -3.15 -4.60
CA MET A 335 -19.56 -3.81 -3.80
C MET A 335 -18.59 -4.52 -4.74
N LEU A 336 -17.35 -4.05 -4.82
CA LEU A 336 -16.30 -4.51 -5.71
C LEU A 336 -15.20 -5.20 -4.93
N ASP A 337 -14.92 -6.45 -5.28
CA ASP A 337 -13.77 -7.20 -4.79
C ASP A 337 -12.57 -7.01 -5.72
N ILE A 338 -11.57 -6.29 -5.26
CA ILE A 338 -10.32 -6.08 -5.99
C ILE A 338 -9.31 -7.13 -5.54
N SER A 339 -8.84 -7.94 -6.48
CA SER A 339 -7.73 -8.88 -6.27
C SER A 339 -6.42 -8.46 -6.97
N ASN A 340 -6.50 -7.50 -7.89
CA ASN A 340 -5.39 -7.06 -8.73
C ASN A 340 -4.98 -5.62 -8.41
N TYR A 341 -3.68 -5.38 -8.35
CA TYR A 341 -3.10 -4.04 -8.21
C TYR A 341 -2.61 -3.51 -9.55
N VAL A 342 -2.63 -2.19 -9.68
CA VAL A 342 -1.90 -1.50 -10.75
C VAL A 342 -0.42 -1.46 -10.34
N PRO A 343 0.54 -1.75 -11.25
CA PRO A 343 1.96 -1.76 -10.90
C PRO A 343 2.50 -0.39 -10.48
N ALA A 344 3.53 -0.41 -9.61
CA ALA A 344 4.29 0.77 -9.17
C ALA A 344 4.61 1.75 -10.31
N GLY A 345 4.55 3.05 -10.04
CA GLY A 345 4.91 4.08 -11.03
C GLY A 345 3.94 4.22 -12.20
N THR A 346 2.73 3.66 -12.06
CA THR A 346 1.61 3.86 -12.99
C THR A 346 0.59 4.78 -12.33
N SER A 347 0.59 6.06 -12.70
CA SER A 347 -0.50 6.96 -12.30
C SER A 347 -1.80 6.59 -13.02
N TYR A 348 -2.95 6.90 -12.42
CA TYR A 348 -4.24 6.72 -13.10
C TYR A 348 -4.28 7.42 -14.47
N HIS A 349 -3.68 8.62 -14.54
CA HIS A 349 -3.48 9.32 -15.80
C HIS A 349 -2.65 8.51 -16.81
N LYS A 350 -1.49 7.97 -16.41
CA LYS A 350 -0.63 7.15 -17.28
C LYS A 350 -1.33 5.87 -17.73
N TYR A 351 -2.10 5.25 -16.83
CA TYR A 351 -2.95 4.11 -17.15
C TYR A 351 -3.97 4.50 -18.23
N LEU A 352 -4.77 5.53 -18.00
CA LEU A 352 -5.78 5.99 -18.97
C LEU A 352 -5.16 6.41 -20.30
N THR A 353 -4.04 7.14 -20.29
CA THR A 353 -3.34 7.53 -21.53
C THR A 353 -2.82 6.32 -22.31
N THR A 354 -2.39 5.26 -21.61
CA THR A 354 -1.94 4.03 -22.26
C THR A 354 -3.08 3.28 -22.95
N TYR A 355 -4.26 3.20 -22.32
CA TYR A 355 -5.39 2.42 -22.84
C TYR A 355 -6.34 3.21 -23.74
N LEU A 356 -6.48 4.52 -23.50
CA LEU A 356 -7.43 5.39 -24.18
C LEU A 356 -6.74 6.43 -25.09
N GLY A 357 -5.41 6.43 -25.15
CA GLY A 357 -4.64 7.37 -25.98
C GLY A 357 -4.60 8.81 -25.47
N GLY A 358 -5.06 9.05 -24.22
CA GLY A 358 -5.22 10.37 -23.61
C GLY A 358 -6.49 11.09 -24.11
N CYS A 359 -7.21 11.79 -23.22
CA CYS A 359 -8.36 12.60 -23.67
C CYS A 359 -7.85 13.86 -24.39
N LYS A 360 -8.33 14.07 -25.62
CA LYS A 360 -8.12 15.31 -26.39
C LYS A 360 -9.28 16.31 -26.25
N CYS A 361 -10.17 16.05 -25.30
CA CYS A 361 -11.32 16.89 -25.02
C CYS A 361 -10.89 18.19 -24.32
N ASP A 362 -11.42 19.33 -24.77
CA ASP A 362 -11.19 20.64 -24.15
C ASP A 362 -11.77 20.70 -22.73
N ASP A 363 -12.86 19.95 -22.50
CA ASP A 363 -13.46 19.75 -21.19
C ASP A 363 -12.72 18.65 -20.41
N LYS A 364 -11.59 18.99 -19.81
CA LYS A 364 -10.88 18.09 -18.88
C LYS A 364 -11.68 17.95 -17.57
N ILE A 365 -12.73 17.13 -17.59
CA ILE A 365 -13.43 16.72 -16.37
C ILE A 365 -12.58 15.62 -15.73
N ASP A 366 -12.20 15.82 -14.47
CA ASP A 366 -11.53 14.79 -13.69
C ASP A 366 -12.43 13.55 -13.61
N VAL A 367 -11.99 12.43 -14.20
CA VAL A 367 -12.75 11.18 -14.36
C VAL A 367 -12.80 10.38 -13.06
N SER A 368 -12.27 10.91 -11.95
CA SER A 368 -12.42 10.29 -10.63
C SER A 368 -13.89 10.35 -10.18
N VAL A 369 -14.39 9.24 -9.65
CA VAL A 369 -15.71 9.12 -9.01
C VAL A 369 -15.46 8.96 -7.51
N VAL A 370 -16.21 9.67 -6.68
CA VAL A 370 -16.09 9.56 -5.22
C VAL A 370 -16.51 8.15 -4.79
N LEU A 371 -15.73 7.54 -3.90
CA LEU A 371 -15.81 6.12 -3.60
C LEU A 371 -15.67 5.86 -2.10
N VAL A 372 -16.32 4.79 -1.64
CA VAL A 372 -16.28 4.34 -0.23
C VAL A 372 -15.36 3.13 -0.17
N ARG A 373 -14.34 3.19 0.69
CA ARG A 373 -13.46 2.05 0.97
C ARG A 373 -13.82 1.48 2.34
N VAL A 374 -14.18 0.21 2.41
CA VAL A 374 -14.52 -0.47 3.67
C VAL A 374 -13.39 -1.43 4.02
N PHE A 375 -12.73 -1.20 5.15
CA PHE A 375 -11.70 -2.10 5.66
C PHE A 375 -12.28 -3.13 6.63
N SER A 376 -11.92 -4.39 6.37
CA SER A 376 -11.87 -5.56 7.27
C SER A 376 -12.92 -5.60 8.38
N LEU A 377 -13.92 -6.47 8.18
CA LEU A 377 -14.91 -6.81 9.18
C LEU A 377 -14.24 -7.53 10.35
N THR A 378 -13.85 -6.79 11.39
CA THR A 378 -13.16 -7.35 12.55
C THR A 378 -14.19 -7.78 13.59
N ILE A 379 -14.60 -9.05 13.52
CA ILE A 379 -15.40 -9.67 14.59
C ILE A 379 -14.52 -9.71 15.84
N ARG A 380 -14.83 -8.87 16.83
CA ARG A 380 -14.16 -8.92 18.12
C ARG A 380 -14.70 -10.10 18.90
N VAL A 381 -13.88 -11.15 19.06
CA VAL A 381 -14.14 -12.17 20.06
C VAL A 381 -13.91 -11.52 21.43
N GLY A 382 -14.90 -11.59 22.33
CA GLY A 382 -14.91 -10.90 23.63
C GLY A 382 -13.63 -11.03 24.45
N ALA A 383 -13.39 -10.04 25.32
CA ALA A 383 -12.16 -9.94 26.11
C ALA A 383 -11.90 -11.19 26.95
N ALA A 384 -10.74 -11.81 26.77
CA ALA A 384 -10.34 -12.99 27.51
C ALA A 384 -9.72 -12.65 28.87
N ASN A 385 -10.15 -13.33 29.94
CA ASN A 385 -9.61 -13.16 31.28
C ASN A 385 -8.10 -13.49 31.33
N ALA A 386 -7.32 -12.60 31.95
CA ALA A 386 -5.89 -12.78 32.12
C ALA A 386 -5.56 -13.92 33.09
N PHE A 387 -4.54 -14.72 32.77
CA PHE A 387 -4.02 -15.78 33.65
C PHE A 387 -2.54 -16.07 33.37
N GLN A 388 -1.89 -16.73 34.33
CA GLN A 388 -0.49 -17.17 34.22
C GLN A 388 -0.41 -18.61 33.70
N PHE A 389 0.57 -18.92 32.85
CA PHE A 389 0.75 -20.25 32.30
C PHE A 389 1.02 -21.28 33.41
N PRO A 390 0.35 -22.44 33.43
CA PRO A 390 0.50 -23.41 34.51
C PRO A 390 1.90 -24.04 34.56
N ALA A 391 2.65 -23.78 35.64
CA ALA A 391 3.97 -24.39 35.87
C ALA A 391 3.94 -25.93 35.83
N LYS A 392 2.85 -26.55 36.28
CA LYS A 392 2.66 -28.00 36.22
C LYS A 392 2.69 -28.53 34.78
N ARG A 393 2.13 -27.79 33.82
CA ARG A 393 2.10 -28.16 32.40
C ARG A 393 3.48 -28.01 31.75
N MET A 394 4.23 -26.97 32.12
CA MET A 394 5.61 -26.79 31.68
C MET A 394 6.53 -27.96 32.05
N ARG A 395 6.37 -28.52 33.26
CA ARG A 395 7.12 -29.72 33.67
C ARG A 395 6.92 -30.91 32.73
N GLY A 396 5.73 -31.04 32.14
CA GLY A 396 5.44 -32.07 31.15
C GLY A 396 6.34 -31.97 29.91
N TYR A 397 6.50 -30.77 29.34
CA TYR A 397 7.35 -30.55 28.17
C TYR A 397 8.84 -30.77 28.49
N LYS A 398 9.28 -30.36 29.68
CA LYS A 398 10.66 -30.63 30.15
C LYS A 398 10.95 -32.13 30.20
N ASN A 399 10.02 -32.92 30.72
CA ASN A 399 10.15 -34.38 30.75
C ASN A 399 10.10 -35.01 29.35
N GLN A 400 9.27 -34.48 28.46
CA GLN A 400 9.18 -34.93 27.06
C GLN A 400 10.50 -34.75 26.30
N ASP A 401 11.13 -33.58 26.43
CA ASP A 401 12.41 -33.30 25.79
C ASP A 401 13.55 -34.09 26.44
N ALA A 402 13.54 -34.25 27.77
CA ALA A 402 14.50 -35.10 28.47
C ALA A 402 14.43 -36.57 27.99
N LYS A 403 13.22 -37.14 27.86
CA LYS A 403 13.02 -38.50 27.34
C LYS A 403 13.52 -38.66 25.90
N ALA A 404 13.40 -37.61 25.10
CA ALA A 404 13.89 -37.58 23.73
C ALA A 404 15.38 -37.16 23.62
N LYS A 405 16.11 -37.03 24.73
CA LYS A 405 17.52 -36.57 24.80
C LYS A 405 17.75 -35.19 24.14
N ARG A 406 16.78 -34.29 24.26
CA ARG A 406 16.79 -32.93 23.70
C ARG A 406 16.99 -31.87 24.79
N LYS A 407 17.75 -30.80 24.50
CA LYS A 407 18.00 -29.69 25.44
C LYS A 407 16.76 -28.80 25.55
N PHE A 408 16.23 -28.65 26.75
CA PHE A 408 15.09 -27.78 27.04
C PHE A 408 15.56 -26.36 27.35
N GLY A 409 14.90 -25.33 26.82
CA GLY A 409 15.28 -23.93 27.01
C GLY A 409 14.11 -22.94 26.95
N MET A 410 12.90 -23.40 27.24
CA MET A 410 11.70 -22.55 27.32
C MET A 410 11.53 -22.01 28.75
N THR A 411 11.05 -20.77 28.91
CA THR A 411 10.84 -20.12 30.22
C THR A 411 9.36 -19.83 30.52
N LEU A 412 8.96 -19.82 31.80
CA LEU A 412 7.61 -19.38 32.19
C LEU A 412 7.36 -17.92 31.82
N GLU A 413 8.37 -17.07 32.00
CA GLU A 413 8.29 -15.66 31.65
C GLU A 413 7.96 -15.48 30.16
N HIS A 414 8.63 -16.21 29.27
CA HIS A 414 8.35 -16.18 27.84
C HIS A 414 6.93 -16.69 27.53
N LEU A 415 6.48 -17.77 28.16
CA LEU A 415 5.11 -18.28 27.99
C LEU A 415 4.04 -17.27 28.41
N ASN A 416 4.28 -16.54 29.51
CA ASN A 416 3.38 -15.50 29.98
C ASN A 416 3.39 -14.27 29.06
N LYS A 417 4.56 -13.87 28.55
CA LYS A 417 4.67 -12.84 27.50
C LYS A 417 3.91 -13.26 26.23
N LEU A 418 4.01 -14.52 25.82
CA LEU A 418 3.24 -15.03 24.67
C LEU A 418 1.73 -15.07 24.93
N LEU A 419 1.27 -15.43 26.14
CA LEU A 419 -0.14 -15.36 26.51
C LEU A 419 -0.69 -13.94 26.40
N GLN A 420 0.05 -12.95 26.93
CA GLN A 420 -0.30 -11.53 26.81
C GLN A 420 -0.30 -11.08 25.35
N LYS A 421 0.76 -11.39 24.60
CA LYS A 421 0.88 -11.05 23.17
C LYS A 421 -0.24 -11.65 22.32
N GLN A 422 -0.67 -12.86 22.65
CA GLN A 422 -1.78 -13.55 21.98
C GLN A 422 -3.16 -13.20 22.57
N LYS A 423 -3.25 -12.24 23.48
CA LYS A 423 -4.51 -11.80 24.12
C LYS A 423 -5.30 -12.98 24.73
N TYR A 424 -4.58 -13.96 25.28
CA TYR A 424 -5.15 -15.17 25.88
C TYR A 424 -6.03 -15.99 24.90
N LEU A 425 -5.75 -15.91 23.60
CA LEU A 425 -6.39 -16.70 22.56
C LEU A 425 -5.45 -17.79 22.01
N CYS A 426 -6.04 -18.90 21.59
CA CYS A 426 -5.32 -19.96 20.89
C CYS A 426 -4.75 -19.44 19.55
N GLY A 427 -3.44 -19.54 19.34
CA GLY A 427 -2.76 -19.12 18.11
C GLY A 427 -3.07 -19.97 16.86
N ILE A 428 -4.01 -20.92 16.96
CA ILE A 428 -4.45 -21.80 15.87
C ILE A 428 -5.94 -21.62 15.60
N CYS A 429 -6.81 -21.77 16.61
CA CYS A 429 -8.27 -21.73 16.44
C CYS A 429 -8.95 -20.54 17.12
N TYR A 430 -8.19 -19.62 17.70
CA TYR A 430 -8.68 -18.39 18.34
C TYR A 430 -9.70 -18.57 19.48
N CYS A 431 -9.89 -19.79 19.99
CA CYS A 431 -10.72 -19.99 21.18
C CYS A 431 -10.05 -19.34 22.39
N GLN A 432 -10.88 -18.84 23.31
CA GLN A 432 -10.43 -18.31 24.59
C GLN A 432 -9.70 -19.38 25.39
N LEU A 433 -8.54 -19.00 25.94
CA LEU A 433 -7.73 -19.87 26.78
C LEU A 433 -8.01 -19.61 28.26
N THR A 434 -7.84 -20.67 29.04
CA THR A 434 -7.79 -20.65 30.50
C THR A 434 -6.54 -21.40 30.93
N ALA A 435 -6.20 -21.33 32.22
CA ALA A 435 -5.11 -22.12 32.79
C ALA A 435 -5.23 -23.62 32.41
N ASP A 436 -6.45 -24.16 32.38
CA ASP A 436 -6.68 -25.56 32.08
C ASP A 436 -6.61 -25.89 30.58
N THR A 437 -6.87 -24.93 29.69
CA THR A 437 -6.92 -25.19 28.25
C THR A 437 -5.68 -24.76 27.47
N ALA A 438 -4.80 -23.93 28.05
CA ALA A 438 -3.61 -23.39 27.38
C ALA A 438 -2.44 -24.37 27.26
N SER A 439 -1.83 -24.48 26.09
CA SER A 439 -0.72 -25.38 25.78
C SER A 439 0.41 -24.62 25.10
N ALA A 440 1.65 -25.08 25.29
CA ALA A 440 2.80 -24.61 24.53
C ALA A 440 3.03 -25.55 23.35
N ASP A 441 2.88 -25.05 22.13
CA ASP A 441 2.98 -25.82 20.89
C ASP A 441 4.22 -25.39 20.09
N ARG A 442 4.97 -26.34 19.53
CA ARG A 442 6.24 -26.05 18.85
C ARG A 442 5.99 -25.52 17.45
N ILE A 443 6.50 -24.34 17.11
CA ILE A 443 6.37 -23.79 15.76
C ILE A 443 7.02 -24.73 14.74
N ASN A 444 8.26 -25.16 15.03
CA ASN A 444 8.96 -26.18 14.29
C ASN A 444 9.11 -27.46 15.13
N ASN A 445 8.53 -28.56 14.65
CA ASN A 445 8.56 -29.87 15.32
C ASN A 445 9.95 -30.53 15.31
N ASN A 446 10.85 -30.09 14.44
CA ASN A 446 12.24 -30.55 14.40
C ASN A 446 13.12 -29.84 15.44
N LEU A 447 12.63 -28.73 15.99
CA LEU A 447 13.30 -28.00 17.06
C LEU A 447 12.75 -28.41 18.44
N VAL A 448 13.54 -28.10 19.46
CA VAL A 448 13.25 -28.35 20.88
C VAL A 448 12.30 -27.29 21.46
N HIS A 449 11.83 -27.48 22.70
CA HIS A 449 11.11 -26.40 23.40
C HIS A 449 12.11 -25.35 23.90
N ILE A 450 12.28 -24.29 23.11
CA ILE A 450 13.10 -23.10 23.40
C ILE A 450 12.28 -21.84 23.17
N ASP A 451 12.62 -20.77 23.90
CA ASP A 451 12.05 -19.45 23.65
C ASP A 451 12.28 -19.05 22.18
N GLY A 452 11.23 -18.55 21.52
CA GLY A 452 11.23 -18.26 20.08
C GLY A 452 10.77 -19.41 19.15
N ASN A 453 10.63 -20.65 19.65
CA ASN A 453 10.06 -21.77 18.88
C ASN A 453 8.68 -22.20 19.40
N ILE A 454 7.97 -21.35 20.13
CA ILE A 454 6.72 -21.68 20.82
C ILE A 454 5.58 -20.79 20.36
N LEU A 455 4.42 -21.40 20.13
CA LEU A 455 3.12 -20.77 19.93
C LEU A 455 2.18 -21.23 21.05
N ILE A 456 1.46 -20.33 21.69
CA ILE A 456 0.44 -20.74 22.66
C ILE A 456 -0.79 -21.23 21.88
N SER A 457 -1.23 -22.46 22.13
CA SER A 457 -2.42 -23.04 21.51
C SER A 457 -3.33 -23.68 22.56
N CYS A 458 -4.55 -24.07 22.21
CA CYS A 458 -5.37 -24.88 23.12
C CYS A 458 -4.89 -26.33 23.09
N VAL A 459 -5.06 -27.05 24.20
CA VAL A 459 -4.70 -28.48 24.32
C VAL A 459 -5.30 -29.33 23.19
N LYS A 460 -6.54 -29.01 22.76
CA LYS A 460 -7.21 -29.69 21.64
C LYS A 460 -6.46 -29.50 20.31
N CYS A 461 -6.02 -28.28 20.00
CA CYS A 461 -5.26 -28.01 18.77
C CYS A 461 -3.87 -28.64 18.81
N ASN A 462 -3.14 -28.51 19.93
CA ASN A 462 -1.81 -29.12 20.06
C ASN A 462 -1.87 -30.65 19.88
N SER A 463 -2.81 -31.31 20.56
CA SER A 463 -2.98 -32.77 20.47
C SER A 463 -3.39 -33.22 19.07
N ALA A 464 -4.25 -32.45 18.39
CA ALA A 464 -4.70 -32.75 17.03
C ALA A 464 -3.63 -32.49 15.96
N ARG A 465 -2.72 -31.54 16.19
CA ARG A 465 -1.63 -31.20 15.27
C ARG A 465 -0.58 -32.29 15.17
N LYS A 466 -0.26 -32.97 16.28
CA LYS A 466 0.77 -34.01 16.36
C LYS A 466 2.10 -33.52 15.77
N ASP A 467 2.56 -34.14 14.70
CA ASP A 467 3.80 -33.87 13.96
C ASP A 467 3.61 -33.01 12.71
N MET A 468 2.37 -32.68 12.35
CA MET A 468 2.04 -31.83 11.20
C MET A 468 2.63 -30.43 11.37
N SER A 469 3.17 -29.87 10.30
CA SER A 469 3.69 -28.49 10.31
C SER A 469 2.60 -27.50 10.71
N LEU A 470 2.98 -26.42 11.40
CA LEU A 470 2.03 -25.39 11.83
C LEU A 470 1.22 -24.82 10.66
N GLY A 471 1.88 -24.56 9.52
CA GLY A 471 1.23 -24.11 8.29
C GLY A 471 0.24 -25.12 7.73
N GLY A 472 0.63 -26.40 7.63
CA GLY A 472 -0.25 -27.46 7.15
C GLY A 472 -1.46 -27.68 8.05
N PHE A 473 -1.29 -27.60 9.37
CA PHE A 473 -2.38 -27.77 10.31
C PHE A 473 -3.32 -26.58 10.37
N ARG A 474 -2.80 -25.35 10.25
CA ARG A 474 -3.64 -24.15 10.06
C ARG A 474 -4.49 -24.27 8.80
N TYR A 475 -3.91 -24.74 7.71
CA TYR A 475 -4.65 -25.01 6.48
C TYR A 475 -5.72 -26.10 6.69
N LYS A 476 -5.40 -27.20 7.37
CA LYS A 476 -6.37 -28.24 7.71
C LYS A 476 -7.51 -27.71 8.60
N LYS A 477 -7.21 -26.91 9.64
CA LYS A 477 -8.22 -26.31 10.52
C LYS A 477 -9.09 -25.30 9.79
N LEU A 478 -8.51 -24.55 8.85
CA LEU A 478 -9.28 -23.71 7.94
C LEU A 478 -10.23 -24.57 7.09
N LEU A 479 -9.79 -25.70 6.55
CA LEU A 479 -10.65 -26.62 5.80
C LEU A 479 -11.73 -27.28 6.68
N GLU A 480 -11.42 -27.64 7.94
CA GLU A 480 -12.38 -28.21 8.91
C GLU A 480 -13.41 -27.17 9.37
N PHE A 481 -12.99 -25.96 9.73
CA PHE A 481 -13.86 -24.84 10.08
C PHE A 481 -14.79 -24.45 8.93
N ASN A 482 -14.31 -24.68 7.70
CA ASN A 482 -15.11 -24.51 6.51
C ASN A 482 -15.61 -25.85 5.96
N SER A 483 -15.63 -26.97 6.70
CA SER A 483 -16.05 -28.26 6.12
C SER A 483 -17.55 -28.28 5.79
N ASP A 484 -18.32 -27.51 6.53
CA ASP A 484 -19.73 -27.15 6.34
C ASP A 484 -19.91 -25.86 5.50
N ARG A 485 -18.84 -25.10 5.25
CA ARG A 485 -18.86 -23.79 4.54
C ARG A 485 -18.13 -23.82 3.19
N LEU A 486 -17.49 -24.93 2.87
CA LEU A 486 -16.75 -25.22 1.64
C LEU A 486 -17.77 -25.41 0.52
N VAL A 487 -18.00 -24.32 -0.22
CA VAL A 487 -18.42 -24.30 -1.63
C VAL A 487 -19.42 -25.40 -2.02
N TYR A 488 -20.50 -25.56 -1.26
CA TYR A 488 -21.74 -26.08 -1.79
C TYR A 488 -22.88 -25.27 -1.22
N SER A 489 -23.51 -24.53 -2.12
CA SER A 489 -24.86 -23.98 -2.03
C SER A 489 -25.12 -23.00 -0.87
N ILE A 490 -25.58 -21.82 -1.26
CA ILE A 490 -26.64 -21.14 -0.53
C ILE A 490 -27.67 -22.22 -0.12
N ASP A 491 -27.84 -22.38 1.19
CA ASP A 491 -28.46 -23.50 1.88
C ASP A 491 -29.90 -23.77 1.36
N ARG A 492 -30.48 -24.93 1.67
CA ARG A 492 -31.87 -25.26 1.25
C ARG A 492 -32.89 -24.21 1.74
N GLU A 493 -32.56 -23.52 2.84
CA GLU A 493 -33.33 -22.43 3.46
C GLU A 493 -33.31 -21.14 2.63
N GLU A 494 -32.27 -20.90 1.84
CA GLU A 494 -32.04 -19.65 1.08
C GLU A 494 -32.02 -19.91 -0.45
N LYS A 495 -32.64 -21.01 -0.89
CA LYS A 495 -32.63 -21.46 -2.30
C LYS A 495 -33.17 -20.41 -3.28
N ASP A 496 -34.05 -19.54 -2.82
CA ASP A 496 -34.57 -18.38 -3.55
C ASP A 496 -33.49 -17.31 -3.80
N ILE A 497 -32.63 -17.04 -2.83
CA ILE A 497 -31.43 -16.20 -2.98
C ILE A 497 -30.51 -16.78 -4.06
N TYR A 498 -30.28 -18.10 -4.03
CA TYR A 498 -29.47 -18.78 -5.04
C TYR A 498 -30.04 -18.60 -6.44
N ALA A 499 -31.35 -18.77 -6.61
CA ALA A 499 -32.00 -18.64 -7.90
C ALA A 499 -31.92 -17.20 -8.43
N LYS A 500 -32.18 -16.19 -7.58
CA LYS A 500 -32.07 -14.76 -7.94
C LYS A 500 -30.64 -14.32 -8.24
N MET A 501 -29.65 -14.79 -7.47
CA MET A 501 -28.25 -14.53 -7.77
C MET A 501 -27.87 -15.18 -9.10
N LYS A 502 -28.24 -16.45 -9.31
CA LYS A 502 -27.93 -17.18 -10.54
C LYS A 502 -28.54 -16.53 -11.78
N SER A 503 -29.77 -16.00 -11.70
CA SER A 503 -30.39 -15.27 -12.81
C SER A 503 -29.70 -13.94 -13.13
N ASN A 504 -29.06 -13.34 -12.13
CA ASN A 504 -28.39 -12.03 -12.24
C ASN A 504 -26.86 -12.13 -12.40
N ILE A 505 -26.28 -13.34 -12.47
CA ILE A 505 -24.85 -13.55 -12.75
C ILE A 505 -24.58 -13.34 -14.23
N ALA A 506 -23.85 -12.28 -14.58
CA ALA A 506 -23.28 -12.10 -15.91
C ALA A 506 -21.77 -12.40 -15.88
N GLY A 507 -21.32 -13.47 -16.55
CA GLY A 507 -19.89 -13.77 -16.67
C GLY A 507 -19.56 -15.24 -16.94
N GLY A 508 -19.11 -15.50 -18.17
CA GLY A 508 -18.33 -16.69 -18.56
C GLY A 508 -17.66 -16.41 -19.91
N PRO A 509 -16.34 -16.18 -19.92
CA PRO A 509 -15.44 -17.09 -20.64
C PRO A 509 -14.11 -17.28 -19.90
N SER A 510 -14.05 -18.27 -19.01
CA SER A 510 -12.82 -18.76 -18.39
C SER A 510 -12.04 -19.64 -19.38
N ILE A 511 -11.40 -19.08 -20.41
CA ILE A 511 -10.43 -19.86 -21.24
C ILE A 511 -9.27 -19.05 -21.84
N ILE A 512 -9.17 -17.73 -21.61
CA ILE A 512 -8.13 -16.92 -22.31
C ILE A 512 -6.91 -16.59 -21.43
N PHE A 513 -7.00 -16.64 -20.10
CA PHE A 513 -5.94 -16.06 -19.25
C PHE A 513 -4.91 -17.04 -18.66
N ASN A 514 -4.96 -18.34 -18.98
CA ASN A 514 -4.03 -19.34 -18.42
C ASN A 514 -3.19 -20.09 -19.47
N ARG A 515 -3.16 -19.65 -20.74
CA ARG A 515 -2.45 -20.39 -21.81
C ARG A 515 -1.41 -19.53 -22.52
N TYR A 516 -0.17 -20.02 -22.50
CA TYR A 516 0.91 -19.57 -23.35
C TYR A 516 0.69 -20.12 -24.77
N ALA A 517 0.55 -19.23 -25.76
CA ALA A 517 0.46 -19.61 -27.18
C ALA A 517 1.76 -19.21 -27.89
N LYS A 518 2.45 -20.21 -28.44
CA LYS A 518 3.70 -20.03 -29.18
C LYS A 518 3.41 -19.99 -30.68
N ARG A 519 3.81 -18.88 -31.33
CA ARG A 519 3.66 -18.64 -32.77
C ARG A 519 4.28 -19.81 -33.54
N ASN A 520 3.60 -20.28 -34.57
CA ASN A 520 4.03 -21.39 -35.42
C ASN A 520 4.07 -22.79 -34.75
N GLU A 521 3.69 -22.93 -33.48
CA GLU A 521 3.70 -24.21 -32.76
C GLU A 521 2.33 -24.59 -32.17
N THR A 522 1.58 -23.60 -31.68
CA THR A 522 0.30 -23.86 -31.02
C THR A 522 -0.84 -24.00 -32.03
N LYS A 523 -1.46 -25.19 -32.08
CA LYS A 523 -2.67 -25.47 -32.88
C LYS A 523 -3.92 -25.30 -32.03
N ILE A 524 -4.87 -24.50 -32.49
CA ILE A 524 -6.17 -24.36 -31.81
C ILE A 524 -7.08 -25.51 -32.27
N ARG A 525 -7.49 -26.37 -31.33
CA ARG A 525 -8.42 -27.50 -31.56
C ARG A 525 -8.02 -28.40 -32.75
N GLY A 526 -6.72 -28.62 -32.94
CA GLY A 526 -6.18 -29.46 -34.02
C GLY A 526 -6.13 -28.82 -35.41
N GLY A 527 -6.55 -27.55 -35.56
CA GLY A 527 -6.58 -26.81 -36.83
C GLY A 527 -5.31 -26.03 -37.18
N ARG A 528 -5.45 -25.03 -38.07
CA ARG A 528 -4.35 -24.20 -38.64
C ARG A 528 -3.49 -23.55 -37.56
N ILE A 529 -2.21 -23.40 -37.89
CA ILE A 529 -1.17 -22.85 -37.03
C ILE A 529 -1.28 -21.30 -36.99
N THR A 530 -1.08 -20.70 -35.81
CA THR A 530 -1.16 -19.26 -35.58
C THR A 530 0.08 -18.50 -36.07
N ALA A 531 -0.12 -17.53 -36.97
CA ALA A 531 0.95 -16.79 -37.68
C ALA A 531 1.24 -15.37 -37.15
N ALA A 532 0.56 -14.88 -36.11
CA ALA A 532 0.77 -13.54 -35.55
C ALA A 532 0.79 -13.55 -34.00
N ALA A 533 1.67 -12.77 -33.38
CA ALA A 533 1.90 -12.69 -31.92
C ALA A 533 1.95 -11.24 -31.43
N LEU A 534 1.67 -11.02 -30.13
CA LEU A 534 2.20 -9.98 -29.18
C LEU A 534 1.32 -10.02 -27.89
N GLY A 535 1.77 -10.47 -26.72
CA GLY A 535 2.52 -9.76 -25.66
C GLY A 535 1.72 -9.82 -24.31
N PHE A 536 2.21 -9.67 -23.06
CA PHE A 536 3.55 -9.55 -22.45
C PHE A 536 3.50 -9.82 -20.91
N ARG A 537 4.67 -10.25 -20.39
CA ARG A 537 5.31 -10.19 -19.03
C ARG A 537 4.49 -10.04 -17.73
N GLY A 538 4.78 -10.97 -16.82
CA GLY A 538 4.81 -10.69 -15.38
C GLY A 538 6.20 -10.25 -14.89
N VAL A 539 6.21 -9.64 -13.71
CA VAL A 539 7.18 -9.69 -12.59
C VAL A 539 7.43 -8.30 -11.98
N GLU A 540 7.36 -8.31 -10.64
CA GLU A 540 7.94 -7.43 -9.62
C GLU A 540 7.21 -6.18 -9.09
N LEU A 541 7.30 -6.09 -7.76
CA LEU A 541 6.54 -5.30 -6.79
C LEU A 541 7.01 -3.85 -6.68
N GLY A 542 6.07 -2.94 -6.42
CA GLY A 542 6.34 -1.60 -5.88
C GLY A 542 5.03 -0.82 -5.68
N GLU A 543 4.98 0.00 -4.64
CA GLU A 543 3.77 0.65 -4.11
C GLU A 543 3.42 1.98 -4.83
N MET A 544 2.22 2.50 -4.54
CA MET A 544 1.41 3.41 -5.38
C MET A 544 1.22 4.78 -4.71
N HIS A 545 1.22 5.88 -5.47
CA HIS A 545 1.03 7.27 -5.01
C HIS A 545 -0.16 7.96 -5.72
N CYS A 546 -0.92 8.78 -4.99
CA CYS A 546 -1.93 9.71 -5.52
C CYS A 546 -1.33 11.12 -5.60
N ALA A 547 -1.55 11.84 -6.71
CA ALA A 547 -1.09 13.21 -6.91
C ALA A 547 -2.03 14.22 -6.23
N THR A 548 -1.48 15.32 -5.70
CA THR A 548 -2.22 16.42 -5.05
C THR A 548 -2.41 17.61 -6.01
N ASP A 549 -3.42 18.44 -5.74
CA ASP A 549 -3.86 19.57 -6.60
C ASP A 549 -2.78 20.64 -6.89
N GLN A 550 -1.69 20.65 -6.12
CA GLN A 550 -0.60 21.60 -6.29
C GLN A 550 0.31 21.25 -7.49
N GLU A 551 0.43 19.96 -7.82
CA GLU A 551 1.19 19.48 -8.99
C GLU A 551 0.47 19.78 -10.33
N ILE A 552 -0.84 20.05 -10.28
CA ILE A 552 -1.65 20.42 -11.44
C ILE A 552 -1.45 21.89 -11.83
N LYS A 553 -1.12 22.77 -10.89
CA LYS A 553 -0.95 24.22 -11.16
C LYS A 553 0.39 24.57 -11.80
N GLU A 554 1.47 23.85 -11.48
CA GLU A 554 2.81 24.14 -12.03
C GLU A 554 2.98 23.65 -13.48
N ALA A 555 2.20 22.66 -13.93
CA ALA A 555 2.26 22.15 -15.30
C ALA A 555 1.57 23.06 -16.34
N CYS A 556 0.80 24.07 -15.91
CA CYS A 556 0.04 24.96 -16.80
C CYS A 556 0.74 26.31 -17.08
N GLY A 557 1.97 26.51 -16.63
CA GLY A 557 2.62 27.83 -16.65
C GLY A 557 4.00 27.86 -17.32
N GLN A 558 4.16 27.34 -18.53
CA GLN A 558 5.29 27.74 -19.41
C GLN A 558 4.83 27.86 -20.86
N GLU A 559 4.55 29.11 -21.25
CA GLU A 559 4.43 29.54 -22.64
C GLU A 559 5.81 29.44 -23.31
N HIS A 560 5.92 28.67 -24.38
CA HIS A 560 7.02 28.77 -25.32
C HIS A 560 6.73 29.90 -26.31
N THR A 561 7.39 31.04 -26.14
CA THR A 561 7.58 32.03 -27.20
C THR A 561 8.64 31.53 -28.18
N HIS A 562 8.25 31.38 -29.44
CA HIS A 562 9.16 31.18 -30.56
C HIS A 562 9.77 32.53 -30.97
N HIS A 563 11.10 32.60 -30.91
CA HIS A 563 11.94 33.19 -31.96
C HIS A 563 13.29 32.46 -32.02
#